data_AF-A0A8J4TYY8-F1
#
_entry.id   AF-A0A8J4TYY8-F1
#
_cell.length_a   1.000
_cell.length_b   1.000
_cell.length_c   1.000
_cell.angle_alpha   90.00
_cell.angle_beta   90.00
_cell.angle_gamma   90.00
#
_symmetry.space_group_name_H-M   'P 1'
#
loop_
_entity.id
_entity.type
_entity.pdbx_description
1 polymer ?
#
loop_
_entity_poly.entity_id
_entity_poly.type
_entity_poly.pdbx_seq_one_letter_code
_entity_poly.pdbx_strand_id
1 'polypeptide(L)'
;MSLSAKDKSTVKAFWDKIAPKAGEIGAEALYRMLTVYPQTKNYFTHWNDLSHGSAQVKKHGKVIMSGVEEAVKHIDDLAAGLVKLSELHAFQLRVDPANFK
;
A
#
# COMPACT_ATOMS: atom_id res chain seq x y z
N MET A 1 16.63 -11.03 5.90
CA MET A 1 15.76 -11.84 6.79
C MET A 1 14.49 -12.14 6.03
N SER A 2 14.07 -13.40 5.97
CA SER A 2 12.80 -13.83 5.38
C SER A 2 11.76 -14.08 6.49
N LEU A 3 10.48 -14.10 6.12
CA LEU A 3 9.39 -14.37 7.06
C LEU A 3 9.39 -15.84 7.49
N SER A 4 9.35 -16.10 8.80
CA SER A 4 9.16 -17.43 9.34
C SER A 4 7.72 -17.93 9.13
N ALA A 5 7.47 -19.22 9.33
CA ALA A 5 6.11 -19.76 9.29
C ALA A 5 5.18 -19.09 10.32
N LYS A 6 5.72 -18.74 11.50
CA LYS A 6 4.97 -18.03 12.55
C LYS A 6 4.61 -16.62 12.10
N ASP A 7 5.53 -15.90 11.45
CA ASP A 7 5.26 -14.56 10.95
C ASP A 7 4.15 -14.60 9.89
N LYS A 8 4.25 -15.53 8.93
CA LYS A 8 3.25 -15.70 7.88
C LYS A 8 1.86 -16.00 8.43
N SER A 9 1.77 -16.93 9.39
CA SER A 9 0.50 -17.28 10.05
C SER A 9 -0.08 -16.09 10.82
N THR A 10 0.76 -15.35 11.53
CA THR A 10 0.35 -14.15 12.27
C THR A 10 -0.19 -13.07 11.34
N VAL A 11 0.48 -12.81 10.22
CA VAL A 11 0.04 -11.82 9.22
C VAL A 11 -1.30 -12.23 8.62
N LYS A 12 -1.47 -13.49 8.19
CA LYS A 12 -2.74 -13.99 7.63
C LYS A 12 -3.89 -13.85 8.63
N ALA A 13 -3.70 -14.34 9.85
CA ALA A 13 -4.74 -14.29 10.89
C ALA A 13 -5.12 -12.86 11.30
N PHE A 14 -4.16 -11.91 11.27
CA PHE A 14 -4.46 -10.51 11.52
C PHE A 14 -5.19 -9.87 10.34
N TRP A 15 -4.73 -10.16 9.11
CA TRP A 15 -5.35 -9.65 7.89
C TRP A 15 -6.83 -10.03 7.81
N ASP A 16 -7.19 -11.28 8.09
CA ASP A 16 -8.59 -11.75 8.06
C ASP A 16 -9.52 -10.91 8.96
N LYS A 17 -9.00 -10.37 10.08
CA LYS A 17 -9.77 -9.51 11.00
C LYS A 17 -9.95 -8.10 10.47
N ILE A 18 -8.95 -7.56 9.78
CA ILE A 18 -8.94 -6.17 9.32
C ILE A 18 -9.43 -5.99 7.88
N ALA A 19 -9.48 -7.06 7.08
CA ALA A 19 -9.87 -7.03 5.67
C ALA A 19 -11.20 -6.28 5.40
N PRO A 20 -12.27 -6.43 6.22
CA PRO A 20 -13.51 -5.66 6.03
C PRO A 20 -13.33 -4.13 6.11
N LYS A 21 -12.25 -3.67 6.75
CA LYS A 21 -11.90 -2.26 6.96
C LYS A 21 -10.70 -1.80 6.14
N ALA A 22 -10.15 -2.65 5.27
CA ALA A 22 -8.93 -2.37 4.52
C ALA A 22 -9.00 -1.05 3.73
N GLY A 23 -10.14 -0.73 3.10
CA GLY A 23 -10.30 0.52 2.38
C GLY A 23 -10.22 1.78 3.26
N GLU A 24 -10.83 1.74 4.46
CA GLU A 24 -10.76 2.83 5.45
C GLU A 24 -9.34 2.99 5.98
N ILE A 25 -8.67 1.87 6.29
CA ILE A 25 -7.27 1.83 6.75
C ILE A 25 -6.34 2.43 5.69
N GLY A 26 -6.49 2.04 4.43
CA GLY A 26 -5.66 2.54 3.32
C GLY A 26 -5.84 4.03 3.07
N ALA A 27 -7.06 4.54 3.16
CA ALA A 27 -7.34 5.97 3.00
C ALA A 27 -6.67 6.79 4.11
N GLU A 28 -6.76 6.32 5.36
CA GLU A 28 -6.16 6.98 6.51
C GLU A 28 -4.63 6.93 6.46
N ALA A 29 -4.04 5.79 6.09
CA ALA A 29 -2.60 5.63 5.93
C ALA A 29 -2.04 6.54 4.83
N LEU A 30 -2.69 6.58 3.65
CA LEU A 30 -2.29 7.45 2.54
C LEU A 30 -2.39 8.93 2.94
N TYR A 31 -3.48 9.34 3.58
CA TYR A 31 -3.61 10.71 4.06
C TYR A 31 -2.49 11.08 5.04
N ARG A 32 -2.22 10.23 6.04
CA ARG A 32 -1.14 10.45 7.01
C ARG A 32 0.22 10.56 6.34
N MET A 33 0.51 9.73 5.34
CA MET A 33 1.74 9.81 4.56
C MET A 33 1.85 11.19 3.88
N LEU A 34 0.81 11.62 3.18
CA LEU A 34 0.79 12.91 2.47
C LEU A 34 0.92 14.10 3.43
N THR A 35 0.40 13.99 4.65
CA THR A 35 0.49 15.06 5.66
C THR A 35 1.83 15.10 6.38
N VAL A 36 2.30 13.96 6.89
CA VAL A 36 3.49 13.85 7.76
C VAL A 36 4.78 13.83 6.94
N TYR A 37 4.72 13.31 5.71
CA TYR A 37 5.85 13.25 4.78
C TYR A 37 5.50 14.03 3.51
N PRO A 38 5.48 15.38 3.56
CA PRO A 38 4.96 16.21 2.47
C PRO A 38 5.71 16.06 1.16
N GLN A 39 6.98 15.60 1.16
CA GLN A 39 7.72 15.28 -0.05
C GLN A 39 7.05 14.21 -0.92
N THR A 40 6.26 13.32 -0.30
CA THR A 40 5.52 12.27 -1.02
C THR A 40 4.39 12.82 -1.90
N LYS A 41 3.94 14.06 -1.65
CA LYS A 41 2.94 14.74 -2.50
C LYS A 41 3.40 14.92 -3.94
N ASN A 42 4.71 14.91 -4.20
CA ASN A 42 5.28 15.03 -5.54
C ASN A 42 4.80 13.91 -6.49
N TYR A 43 4.44 12.73 -5.97
CA TYR A 43 3.90 11.63 -6.78
C TYR A 43 2.40 11.80 -7.11
N PHE A 44 1.72 12.75 -6.48
CA PHE A 44 0.26 12.95 -6.55
C PHE A 44 -0.13 14.36 -7.01
N THR A 45 0.78 15.11 -7.64
CA THR A 45 0.55 16.49 -8.11
C THR A 45 -0.56 16.63 -9.16
N HIS A 46 -0.94 15.51 -9.79
CA HIS A 46 -2.04 15.42 -10.74
C HIS A 46 -3.42 15.31 -10.06
N TRP A 47 -3.48 15.26 -8.73
CA TRP A 47 -4.73 15.28 -7.97
C TRP A 47 -5.07 16.69 -7.52
N ASN A 48 -6.36 17.03 -7.61
CA ASN A 48 -6.86 18.34 -7.23
C ASN A 48 -7.13 18.42 -5.72
N ASP A 49 -7.30 17.28 -5.05
CA ASP A 49 -7.62 17.22 -3.62
C ASP A 49 -6.90 16.08 -2.88
N LEU A 50 -5.95 16.49 -2.03
CA LEU A 50 -5.18 15.61 -1.14
C LEU A 50 -5.66 15.68 0.32
N SER A 51 -6.81 16.30 0.60
CA SER A 51 -7.31 16.49 1.97
C SER A 51 -7.73 15.17 2.62
N HIS A 52 -7.93 15.22 3.94
CA HIS A 52 -8.53 14.11 4.66
C HIS A 52 -9.89 13.78 4.05
N GLY A 53 -10.10 12.50 3.77
CA GLY A 53 -11.37 12.01 3.26
C GLY A 53 -11.72 12.36 1.81
N SER A 54 -10.80 12.95 1.04
CA SER A 54 -11.02 13.24 -0.38
C SER A 54 -11.33 11.98 -1.18
N ALA A 55 -12.10 12.11 -2.27
CA ALA A 55 -12.47 10.97 -3.11
C ALA A 55 -11.25 10.29 -3.73
N GLN A 56 -10.23 11.07 -4.11
CA GLN A 56 -9.00 10.55 -4.72
C GLN A 56 -8.17 9.75 -3.70
N VAL A 57 -8.00 10.29 -2.48
CA VAL A 57 -7.30 9.61 -1.38
C VAL A 57 -8.03 8.32 -0.97
N LYS A 58 -9.35 8.35 -0.80
CA LYS A 58 -10.14 7.15 -0.48
C LYS A 58 -10.02 6.07 -1.54
N LYS A 59 -10.17 6.46 -2.81
CA LYS A 59 -10.10 5.52 -3.93
C LYS A 59 -8.72 4.87 -4.02
N HIS A 60 -7.65 5.65 -3.94
CA HIS A 60 -6.31 5.12 -4.07
C HIS A 60 -5.85 4.35 -2.82
N GLY A 61 -6.27 4.77 -1.63
CA GLY A 61 -6.06 4.01 -0.39
C GLY A 61 -6.60 2.58 -0.49
N LYS A 62 -7.78 2.39 -1.11
CA LYS A 62 -8.30 1.05 -1.41
C LYS A 62 -7.41 0.28 -2.39
N VAL A 63 -6.89 0.93 -3.44
CA VAL A 63 -5.98 0.30 -4.42
C VAL A 63 -4.70 -0.17 -3.74
N ILE A 64 -4.10 0.65 -2.88
CA ILE A 64 -2.91 0.28 -2.08
C ILE A 64 -3.20 -0.98 -1.25
N MET A 65 -4.33 -1.00 -0.54
CA MET A 65 -4.64 -2.12 0.34
C MET A 65 -5.04 -3.40 -0.41
N SER A 66 -5.54 -3.30 -1.65
CA SER A 66 -5.67 -4.46 -2.53
C SER A 66 -4.29 -5.03 -2.95
N GLY A 67 -3.27 -4.19 -3.12
CA GLY A 67 -1.89 -4.67 -3.29
C GLY A 67 -1.34 -5.38 -2.04
N VAL A 68 -1.67 -4.88 -0.85
CA VAL A 68 -1.32 -5.55 0.42
C VAL A 68 -2.05 -6.89 0.56
N GLU A 69 -3.33 -6.96 0.20
CA GLU A 69 -4.10 -8.21 0.17
C GLU A 69 -3.43 -9.26 -0.73
N GLU A 70 -2.99 -8.85 -1.92
CA GLU A 70 -2.29 -9.72 -2.86
C GLU A 70 -0.97 -10.22 -2.28
N ALA A 71 -0.22 -9.35 -1.60
CA ALA A 71 1.00 -9.74 -0.88
C ALA A 71 0.73 -10.78 0.21
N VAL A 72 -0.39 -10.68 0.95
CA VAL A 72 -0.78 -11.66 1.97
C VAL A 72 -1.15 -13.01 1.33
N LYS A 73 -1.84 -13.00 0.18
CA LYS A 73 -2.16 -14.22 -0.59
C LYS A 73 -0.90 -14.90 -1.11
N HIS A 74 0.08 -14.12 -1.56
CA HIS A 74 1.36 -14.59 -2.11
C HIS A 74 2.53 -14.55 -1.11
N ILE A 75 2.25 -14.60 0.20
CA ILE A 75 3.27 -14.38 1.24
C ILE A 75 4.42 -15.41 1.25
N ASP A 76 4.25 -16.52 0.53
CA ASP A 76 5.28 -17.54 0.34
C ASP A 76 6.28 -17.18 -0.77
N ASP A 77 5.87 -16.37 -1.76
CA ASP A 77 6.70 -15.83 -2.83
C ASP A 77 6.22 -14.42 -3.24
N LEU A 78 6.64 -13.43 -2.45
CA LEU A 78 6.29 -12.02 -2.67
C LEU A 78 6.90 -11.45 -3.97
N ALA A 79 8.06 -11.96 -4.37
CA ALA A 79 8.74 -11.47 -5.56
C ALA A 79 7.94 -11.80 -6.82
N ALA A 80 7.50 -13.07 -6.95
CA ALA A 80 6.61 -13.47 -8.04
C ALA A 80 5.22 -12.82 -7.91
N GLY A 81 4.65 -12.80 -6.70
CA GLY A 81 3.30 -12.27 -6.47
C GLY A 81 3.14 -10.78 -6.78
N LEU A 82 4.19 -9.97 -6.55
CA LEU A 82 4.14 -8.52 -6.72
C LEU A 82 4.91 -8.00 -7.93
N VAL A 83 5.40 -8.87 -8.83
CA VAL A 83 6.27 -8.48 -9.94
C VAL A 83 5.68 -7.35 -10.80
N LYS A 84 4.39 -7.43 -11.16
CA LYS A 84 3.72 -6.39 -11.96
C LYS A 84 3.65 -5.05 -11.23
N LEU A 85 3.45 -5.08 -9.91
CA LEU A 85 3.38 -3.88 -9.09
C LEU A 85 4.78 -3.27 -8.92
N SER A 86 5.81 -4.12 -8.80
CA SER A 86 7.21 -3.72 -8.79
C SER A 86 7.60 -3.02 -10.09
N GLU A 87 7.27 -3.62 -11.24
CA GLU A 87 7.54 -3.04 -12.57
C GLU A 87 6.84 -1.69 -12.77
N LEU A 88 5.57 -1.60 -12.37
CA LEU A 88 4.80 -0.36 -12.40
C LEU A 88 5.51 0.75 -11.60
N HIS A 89 5.88 0.47 -10.34
CA HIS A 89 6.50 1.48 -9.48
C HIS A 89 7.92 1.84 -9.92
N ALA A 90 8.71 0.85 -10.38
CA ALA A 90 10.09 1.04 -10.74
C ALA A 90 10.25 1.76 -12.09
N PHE A 91 9.51 1.34 -13.12
CA PHE A 91 9.78 1.77 -14.49
C PHE A 91 8.82 2.84 -15.01
N GLN A 92 7.55 2.78 -14.60
CA GLN A 92 6.53 3.72 -15.08
C GLN A 92 6.36 4.90 -14.12
N LEU A 93 6.09 4.62 -12.83
CA LEU A 93 5.87 5.67 -11.83
C LEU A 93 7.18 6.24 -11.28
N ARG A 94 8.26 5.45 -11.35
CA ARG A 94 9.61 5.82 -10.88
C ARG A 94 9.60 6.37 -9.45
N VAL A 95 8.87 5.71 -8.56
CA VAL A 95 8.82 6.06 -7.14
C VAL A 95 10.16 5.72 -6.51
N ASP A 96 10.79 6.68 -5.83
CA ASP A 96 12.04 6.44 -5.12
C ASP A 96 11.78 5.39 -4.03
N PRO A 97 12.52 4.26 -4.00
CA PRO A 97 12.34 3.20 -3.02
C PRO A 97 12.38 3.65 -1.56
N ALA A 98 12.99 4.80 -1.26
CA ALA A 98 12.99 5.40 0.08
C ALA A 98 11.57 5.69 0.61
N ASN A 99 10.56 5.83 -0.26
CA ASN A 99 9.18 6.15 0.13
C ASN A 99 8.32 4.91 0.49
N PHE A 100 8.85 3.68 0.40
CA PHE A 100 8.10 2.46 0.78
C PHE A 100 8.28 2.03 2.25
N LYS A 101 9.10 2.75 3.03
CA LYS A 101 9.49 2.37 4.40
C LYS A 101 8.44 2.76 5.44
#